data_AF-A0A4Q3RKI1-F1
#
_entry.id   AF-A0A4Q3RKI1-F1
#
_cell.length_a   1.000
_cell.length_b   1.000
_cell.length_c   1.000
_cell.angle_alpha   90.00
_cell.angle_beta   90.00
_cell.angle_gamma   90.00
#
_symmetry.space_group_name_H-M   'P 1'
#
loop_
_entity.id
_entity.type
_entity.pdbx_description
1 polymer ?
#
loop_
_entity_poly.entity_id
_entity_poly.type
_entity_poly.pdbx_seq_one_letter_code
_entity_poly.pdbx_strand_id
1 'polypeptide(L)'
;MHKPLKILQASAGSGKTFSLTAHYLTLLFSGPNKYREILAVTFTNKATEEMKTRILQVLKGFAAGEPGFDAYKQLVLAAHPALDGVTLQQRADLTYRKILHDYSRFAVNTIDGFVQKVVRGFAFELGLEAGYALEMNEEKVKNELADRLEKALDAAPELLQWIIDLAKERIENDLSWNYRRELLDLSGEIFKERYQPFENAVAALGKEAALDNVFKDYQLLTKGHIAAFKQAITTLAADAAQLLDVLDLDPAQVKGKSRSPLWNLKKIAGGEFDKIKGLAKLVDEPTEWFAPKAAVPANAFEDLNPMLKELTATYAEGLPAYTTAVGFNKNLFYLRLMQEIAVLLKQYRSENENLLISDAQKLISEITKDAGDNPSFIWEKVGNRYKNFLFDEFKTSVNI
;
A
#
# COMPACT_ATOMS: atom_id res chain seq x y z
N MET A 1 -26.72 -6.98 -28.47
CA MET A 1 -26.30 -7.07 -27.06
C MET A 1 -25.11 -6.15 -26.84
N HIS A 2 -25.26 -5.08 -26.06
CA HIS A 2 -24.10 -4.27 -25.65
C HIS A 2 -23.27 -5.09 -24.65
N LYS A 3 -21.96 -5.25 -24.91
CA LYS A 3 -21.05 -5.81 -23.90
C LYS A 3 -21.10 -4.92 -22.65
N PRO A 4 -21.21 -5.48 -21.43
CA PRO A 4 -21.34 -4.72 -20.19
C PRO A 4 -20.10 -3.87 -19.87
N LEU A 5 -18.95 -4.18 -20.48
CA LEU A 5 -17.70 -3.43 -20.36
C LEU A 5 -17.09 -3.23 -21.75
N LYS A 6 -16.72 -1.97 -22.06
CA LYS A 6 -16.02 -1.60 -23.28
C LYS A 6 -14.72 -0.89 -22.91
N ILE A 7 -13.59 -1.55 -23.13
CA ILE A 7 -12.27 -0.97 -22.90
C ILE A 7 -11.78 -0.35 -24.21
N LEU A 8 -11.42 0.93 -24.16
CA LEU A 8 -10.82 1.65 -25.29
C LEU A 8 -9.35 1.89 -24.95
N GLN A 9 -8.45 1.11 -25.55
CA GLN A 9 -7.02 1.37 -25.49
C GLN A 9 -6.63 2.36 -26.57
N ALA A 10 -5.84 3.36 -26.19
CA ALA A 10 -5.34 4.35 -27.10
C ALA A 10 -3.97 4.84 -26.60
N SER A 11 -3.03 5.09 -27.50
CA SER A 11 -1.71 5.66 -27.22
C SER A 11 -1.78 7.19 -27.14
N ALA A 12 -0.72 7.85 -26.65
CA ALA A 12 -0.62 9.31 -26.72
C ALA A 12 -0.76 9.77 -28.18
N GLY A 13 -1.62 10.78 -28.43
CA GLY A 13 -1.87 11.31 -29.78
C GLY A 13 -2.85 10.51 -30.67
N SER A 14 -3.40 9.37 -30.20
CA SER A 14 -4.28 8.50 -31.01
C SER A 14 -5.78 8.88 -31.01
N GLY A 15 -6.14 10.06 -30.52
CA GLY A 15 -7.53 10.52 -30.53
C GLY A 15 -8.42 10.04 -29.37
N LYS A 16 -7.84 9.62 -28.23
CA LYS A 16 -8.57 9.27 -26.99
C LYS A 16 -9.75 10.17 -26.69
N THR A 17 -9.47 11.46 -26.61
CA THR A 17 -10.45 12.45 -26.21
C THR A 17 -11.53 12.62 -27.29
N PHE A 18 -11.20 12.41 -28.56
CA PHE A 18 -12.19 12.34 -29.64
C PHE A 18 -13.08 11.11 -29.47
N SER A 19 -12.51 9.92 -29.29
CA SER A 19 -13.27 8.68 -29.12
C SER A 19 -14.18 8.72 -27.89
N LEU A 20 -13.70 9.27 -26.77
CA LEU A 20 -14.48 9.37 -25.53
C LEU A 20 -15.63 10.36 -25.67
N THR A 21 -15.38 11.51 -26.31
CA THR A 21 -16.43 12.48 -26.65
C THR A 21 -17.46 11.86 -27.61
N ALA A 22 -17.01 11.18 -28.66
CA ALA A 22 -17.89 10.52 -29.61
C ALA A 22 -18.78 9.48 -28.93
N HIS A 23 -18.21 8.68 -28.01
CA HIS A 23 -18.96 7.69 -27.28
C HIS A 23 -19.98 8.32 -26.33
N TYR A 24 -19.60 9.39 -25.61
CA TYR A 24 -20.52 10.17 -24.79
C TYR A 24 -21.71 10.68 -25.61
N LEU A 25 -21.44 11.28 -26.79
CA LEU A 25 -22.47 11.78 -27.69
C LEU A 25 -23.38 10.66 -28.21
N THR A 26 -22.82 9.51 -28.58
CA THR A 26 -23.62 8.34 -28.96
C THR A 26 -24.58 7.94 -27.84
N LEU A 27 -24.12 7.86 -26.60
CA LEU A 27 -25.00 7.54 -25.46
C LEU A 27 -26.05 8.64 -25.22
N LEU A 28 -25.64 9.90 -25.35
CA LEU A 28 -26.49 11.08 -25.18
C LEU A 28 -27.68 11.09 -26.13
N PHE A 29 -27.48 10.67 -27.39
CA PHE A 29 -28.54 10.67 -28.40
C PHE A 29 -29.41 9.40 -28.42
N SER A 30 -29.19 8.44 -27.50
CA SER A 30 -30.03 7.25 -27.35
C SER A 30 -31.45 7.54 -26.83
N GLY A 31 -31.73 8.76 -26.37
CA GLY A 31 -33.04 9.19 -25.90
C GLY A 31 -33.03 10.59 -25.31
N PRO A 32 -34.20 11.13 -24.92
CA PRO A 32 -34.28 12.43 -24.25
C PRO A 32 -33.65 12.38 -22.86
N ASN A 33 -33.03 13.49 -22.42
CA ASN A 33 -32.49 13.69 -21.07
C ASN A 33 -31.39 12.70 -20.64
N LYS A 34 -30.76 11.98 -21.60
CA LYS A 34 -29.74 10.97 -21.32
C LYS A 34 -28.48 11.50 -20.63
N TYR A 35 -28.18 12.79 -20.74
CA TYR A 35 -27.07 13.41 -20.00
C TYR A 35 -27.16 13.20 -18.48
N ARG A 36 -28.36 12.99 -17.93
CA ARG A 36 -28.59 12.70 -16.50
C ARG A 36 -28.25 11.26 -16.12
N GLU A 37 -28.14 10.38 -17.11
CA GLU A 37 -27.89 8.93 -16.94
C GLU A 37 -26.44 8.53 -17.28
N ILE A 38 -25.58 9.50 -17.62
CA ILE A 38 -24.20 9.26 -18.01
C ILE A 38 -23.29 9.89 -16.95
N LEU A 39 -22.41 9.07 -16.36
CA LEU A 39 -21.32 9.54 -15.53
C LEU A 39 -20.01 9.43 -16.31
N ALA A 40 -19.34 10.56 -16.53
CA ALA A 40 -17.98 10.58 -17.06
C ALA A 40 -17.03 11.05 -15.96
N VAL A 41 -15.96 10.29 -15.73
CA VAL A 41 -15.00 10.51 -14.65
C VAL A 41 -13.59 10.65 -15.24
N THR A 42 -12.87 11.70 -14.85
CA THR A 42 -11.49 11.98 -15.30
C THR A 42 -10.53 12.12 -14.12
N PHE A 43 -9.22 12.05 -14.36
CA PHE A 43 -8.23 12.20 -13.27
C PHE A 43 -8.02 13.65 -12.83
N THR A 44 -8.10 14.63 -13.75
CA THR A 44 -7.80 16.05 -13.44
C THR A 44 -8.97 16.98 -13.73
N ASN A 45 -9.05 18.10 -13.00
CA ASN A 45 -10.02 19.16 -13.27
C ASN A 45 -9.89 19.72 -14.69
N LYS A 46 -8.66 19.79 -15.21
CA LYS A 46 -8.41 20.24 -16.59
C LYS A 46 -9.06 19.31 -17.62
N ALA A 47 -8.89 17.99 -17.45
CA ALA A 47 -9.52 17.01 -18.34
C ALA A 47 -11.04 17.04 -18.24
N THR A 48 -11.59 17.23 -17.03
CA THR A 48 -13.04 17.43 -16.82
C THR A 48 -13.55 18.62 -17.63
N GLU A 49 -12.92 19.79 -17.50
CA GLU A 49 -13.36 21.01 -18.18
C GLU A 49 -13.15 20.94 -19.70
N GLU A 50 -12.06 20.34 -20.18
CA GLU A 50 -11.85 20.08 -21.60
C GLU A 50 -12.95 19.17 -22.17
N MET A 51 -13.33 18.11 -21.46
CA MET A 51 -14.40 17.20 -21.89
C MET A 51 -15.76 17.89 -21.91
N LYS A 52 -16.12 18.62 -20.85
CA LYS A 52 -17.38 19.39 -20.81
C LYS A 52 -17.47 20.39 -21.96
N THR A 53 -16.43 21.20 -22.11
CA THR A 53 -16.34 22.22 -23.15
C THR A 53 -16.53 21.60 -24.52
N ARG A 54 -15.85 20.47 -24.79
CA ARG A 54 -15.94 19.79 -26.07
C ARG A 54 -17.33 19.22 -26.35
N ILE A 55 -17.95 18.55 -25.38
CA ILE A 55 -19.31 18.01 -25.54
C ILE A 55 -20.28 19.15 -25.89
N LEU A 56 -20.19 20.27 -25.17
CA LEU A 56 -21.04 21.45 -25.40
C LEU A 56 -20.78 22.10 -26.75
N GLN A 57 -19.51 22.20 -27.18
CA GLN A 57 -19.13 22.71 -28.50
C GLN A 57 -19.69 21.84 -29.62
N VAL A 58 -19.58 20.51 -29.52
CA VAL A 58 -20.12 19.60 -30.54
C VAL A 58 -21.65 19.69 -30.58
N LEU A 59 -22.33 19.78 -29.44
CA LEU A 59 -23.79 19.97 -29.40
C LEU A 59 -24.22 21.28 -30.05
N LYS A 60 -23.51 22.38 -29.78
CA LYS A 60 -23.76 23.68 -30.41
C LYS A 60 -23.49 23.64 -31.91
N GLY A 61 -22.40 23.02 -32.33
CA GLY A 61 -22.04 22.84 -33.74
C GLY A 61 -23.05 21.97 -34.49
N PHE A 62 -23.55 20.89 -33.87
CA PHE A 62 -24.67 20.12 -34.41
C PHE A 62 -25.91 21.00 -34.55
N ALA A 63 -26.31 21.75 -33.52
CA ALA A 63 -27.47 22.64 -33.59
C ALA A 63 -27.37 23.69 -34.70
N ALA A 64 -26.18 24.25 -34.93
CA ALA A 64 -25.91 25.24 -35.96
C ALA A 64 -25.66 24.65 -37.36
N GLY A 65 -25.54 23.32 -37.48
CA GLY A 65 -25.21 22.67 -38.75
C GLY A 65 -23.78 22.94 -39.24
N GLU A 66 -22.85 23.16 -38.32
CA GLU A 66 -21.45 23.49 -38.63
C GLU A 66 -20.69 22.28 -39.22
N PRO A 67 -19.99 22.42 -40.37
CA PRO A 67 -19.26 21.31 -41.00
C PRO A 67 -18.09 20.76 -40.16
N GLY A 68 -17.53 21.60 -39.26
CA GLY A 68 -16.36 21.25 -38.44
C GLY A 68 -16.56 20.06 -37.49
N PHE A 69 -17.80 19.59 -37.31
CA PHE A 69 -18.14 18.48 -36.43
C PHE A 69 -18.67 17.24 -37.17
N ASP A 70 -18.52 17.18 -38.50
CA ASP A 70 -19.06 16.08 -39.32
C ASP A 70 -18.55 14.69 -38.91
N ALA A 71 -17.31 14.59 -38.42
CA ALA A 71 -16.76 13.33 -37.93
C ALA A 71 -17.58 12.77 -36.74
N TYR A 72 -17.97 13.62 -35.79
CA TYR A 72 -18.86 13.20 -34.69
C TYR A 72 -20.28 12.91 -35.19
N LYS A 73 -20.77 13.73 -36.14
CA LYS A 73 -22.12 13.59 -36.71
C LYS A 73 -22.29 12.22 -37.35
N GLN A 74 -21.34 11.80 -38.18
CA GLN A 74 -21.34 10.50 -38.84
C GLN A 74 -21.37 9.34 -37.83
N LEU A 75 -20.58 9.42 -36.75
CA LEU A 75 -20.56 8.40 -35.70
C LEU A 75 -21.89 8.30 -34.94
N VAL A 76 -22.52 9.44 -34.64
CA VAL A 76 -23.83 9.47 -33.96
C VAL A 76 -24.93 8.91 -34.87
N LEU A 77 -24.97 9.30 -36.15
CA LEU A 77 -25.97 8.81 -37.11
C LEU A 77 -25.78 7.31 -37.40
N ALA A 78 -24.54 6.84 -37.50
CA ALA A 78 -24.25 5.41 -37.69
C ALA A 78 -24.72 4.57 -36.48
N ALA A 79 -24.63 5.11 -35.26
CA ALA A 79 -25.07 4.43 -34.05
C ALA A 79 -26.60 4.48 -33.85
N HIS A 80 -27.29 5.45 -34.49
CA HIS A 80 -28.73 5.67 -34.36
C HIS A 80 -29.39 5.82 -35.74
N PRO A 81 -29.64 4.71 -36.46
CA PRO A 81 -30.17 4.74 -37.84
C PRO A 81 -31.53 5.43 -37.99
N ALA A 82 -32.28 5.58 -36.89
CA ALA A 82 -33.56 6.28 -36.84
C ALA A 82 -33.42 7.82 -36.75
N LEU A 83 -32.20 8.35 -36.60
CA LEU A 83 -31.92 9.78 -36.63
C LEU A 83 -31.49 10.17 -38.04
N ASP A 84 -32.11 11.22 -38.59
CA ASP A 84 -31.59 11.93 -39.75
C ASP A 84 -30.83 13.20 -39.32
N GLY A 85 -30.17 13.83 -40.30
CA GLY A 85 -29.38 15.03 -40.05
C GLY A 85 -30.20 16.17 -39.43
N VAL A 86 -31.43 16.41 -39.91
CA VAL A 86 -32.28 17.52 -39.45
C VAL A 86 -32.77 17.29 -38.02
N THR A 87 -33.22 16.07 -37.72
CA THR A 87 -33.66 15.65 -36.40
C THR A 87 -32.51 15.71 -35.40
N LEU A 88 -31.29 15.33 -35.82
CA LEU A 88 -30.10 15.45 -34.98
C LEU A 88 -29.83 16.91 -34.60
N GLN A 89 -29.91 17.86 -35.55
CA GLN A 89 -29.72 19.29 -35.27
C GLN A 89 -30.75 19.80 -34.25
N GLN A 90 -32.03 19.49 -34.45
CA GLN A 90 -33.11 19.90 -33.54
C GLN A 90 -32.92 19.28 -32.14
N ARG A 91 -32.60 17.98 -32.05
CA ARG A 91 -32.35 17.31 -30.78
C ARG A 91 -31.08 17.83 -30.10
N ALA A 92 -30.06 18.21 -30.86
CA ALA A 92 -28.84 18.78 -30.32
C ALA A 92 -29.10 20.15 -29.67
N ASP A 93 -29.86 21.04 -30.32
CA ASP A 93 -30.27 22.33 -29.75
C ASP A 93 -31.08 22.14 -28.45
N LEU A 94 -32.09 21.28 -28.48
CA LEU A 94 -32.90 20.97 -27.30
C LEU A 94 -32.06 20.38 -26.16
N THR A 95 -31.15 19.47 -26.47
CA THR A 95 -30.29 18.82 -25.47
C THR A 95 -29.28 19.81 -24.89
N TYR A 96 -28.67 20.64 -25.74
CA TYR A 96 -27.76 21.70 -25.32
C TYR A 96 -28.42 22.66 -24.33
N ARG A 97 -29.60 23.19 -24.67
CA ARG A 97 -30.35 24.09 -23.77
C ARG A 97 -30.73 23.41 -22.46
N LYS A 98 -31.17 22.14 -22.52
CA LYS A 98 -31.50 21.38 -21.31
C LYS A 98 -30.29 21.19 -20.39
N ILE A 99 -29.11 20.92 -20.96
CA ILE A 99 -27.87 20.81 -20.19
C ILE A 99 -27.52 22.16 -19.54
N LEU A 100 -27.66 23.28 -20.26
CA LEU A 100 -27.39 24.60 -19.68
C LEU A 100 -28.36 24.96 -18.54
N HIS A 101 -29.65 24.64 -18.69
CA HIS A 101 -30.65 24.87 -17.65
C HIS A 101 -30.52 23.91 -16.45
N ASP A 102 -29.90 22.74 -16.63
CA ASP A 102 -29.72 21.71 -15.60
C ASP A 102 -28.26 21.24 -15.53
N TYR A 103 -27.34 22.21 -15.48
CA TYR A 103 -25.91 21.94 -15.57
C TYR A 103 -25.40 21.07 -14.43
N SER A 104 -26.03 21.15 -13.26
CA SER A 104 -25.70 20.34 -12.08
C SER A 104 -25.85 18.83 -12.30
N ARG A 105 -26.68 18.40 -13.26
CA ARG A 105 -26.88 16.99 -13.63
C ARG A 105 -26.06 16.55 -14.82
N PHE A 106 -25.28 17.44 -15.44
CA PHE A 106 -24.29 17.08 -16.45
C PHE A 106 -23.04 16.52 -15.77
N ALA A 107 -23.08 15.22 -15.47
CA ALA A 107 -22.12 14.55 -14.59
C ALA A 107 -20.81 14.19 -15.30
N VAL A 108 -19.99 15.21 -15.56
CA VAL A 108 -18.58 15.09 -15.95
C VAL A 108 -17.76 15.62 -14.78
N ASN A 109 -17.09 14.74 -14.04
CA ASN A 109 -16.40 15.09 -12.78
C ASN A 109 -15.00 14.47 -12.73
N THR A 110 -14.18 14.94 -11.80
CA THR A 110 -12.99 14.17 -11.39
C THR A 110 -13.38 12.95 -10.55
N ILE A 111 -12.49 11.96 -10.45
CA ILE A 111 -12.65 10.82 -9.52
C ILE A 111 -12.91 11.35 -8.11
N ASP A 112 -12.08 12.27 -7.63
CA ASP A 112 -12.19 12.81 -6.28
C ASP A 112 -13.48 13.62 -6.06
N GLY A 113 -13.86 14.45 -7.03
CA GLY A 113 -15.11 15.21 -6.96
C GLY A 113 -16.34 14.31 -6.94
N PHE A 114 -16.28 13.17 -7.64
CA PHE A 114 -17.30 12.15 -7.59
C PHE A 114 -17.35 11.43 -6.24
N VAL A 115 -16.20 10.94 -5.74
CA VAL A 115 -16.08 10.31 -4.41
C VAL A 115 -16.62 11.23 -3.32
N GLN A 116 -16.24 12.51 -3.34
CA GLN A 116 -16.73 13.50 -2.38
C GLN A 116 -18.26 13.67 -2.45
N LYS A 117 -18.84 13.62 -3.65
CA LYS A 117 -20.30 13.67 -3.83
C LYS A 117 -20.98 12.44 -3.24
N VAL A 118 -20.38 11.26 -3.39
CA VAL A 118 -20.86 10.00 -2.81
C VAL A 118 -20.82 10.07 -1.29
N VAL A 119 -19.66 10.38 -0.70
CA VAL A 119 -19.47 10.45 0.76
C VAL A 119 -20.46 11.39 1.41
N ARG A 120 -20.66 12.60 0.84
CA ARG A 120 -21.67 13.54 1.33
C ARG A 120 -23.09 12.99 1.31
N GLY A 121 -23.44 12.17 0.31
CA GLY A 121 -24.74 11.52 0.22
C GLY A 121 -24.97 10.44 1.28
N PHE A 122 -23.89 9.97 1.93
CA PHE A 122 -23.89 8.92 2.95
C PHE A 122 -23.41 9.42 4.31
N ALA A 123 -23.19 10.72 4.49
CA ALA A 123 -22.56 11.27 5.69
C ALA A 123 -23.31 10.86 6.98
N PHE A 124 -24.64 10.88 6.94
CA PHE A 124 -25.48 10.49 8.08
C PHE A 124 -25.36 8.99 8.41
N GLU A 125 -25.44 8.12 7.39
CA GLU A 125 -25.29 6.67 7.56
C GLU A 125 -23.89 6.27 8.03
N LEU A 126 -22.88 7.08 7.71
CA LEU A 126 -21.51 6.92 8.18
C LEU A 126 -21.26 7.52 9.57
N GLY A 127 -22.29 8.08 10.22
CA GLY A 127 -22.16 8.72 11.52
C GLY A 127 -21.34 10.02 11.51
N LEU A 128 -21.17 10.63 10.33
CA LEU A 128 -20.47 11.91 10.18
C LEU A 128 -21.40 13.07 10.57
N GLU A 129 -20.86 14.04 11.29
CA GLU A 129 -21.60 15.24 11.68
C GLU A 129 -21.97 16.10 10.46
N ALA A 130 -23.08 16.84 10.54
CA ALA A 130 -23.63 17.58 9.40
C ALA A 130 -22.73 18.73 8.86
N GLY A 131 -21.66 19.10 9.59
CA GLY A 131 -20.66 20.10 9.23
C GLY A 131 -19.39 19.54 8.58
N TYR A 132 -19.33 18.23 8.43
CA TYR A 132 -18.12 17.52 8.03
C TYR A 132 -17.48 18.00 6.72
N ALA A 133 -16.19 18.36 6.75
CA ALA A 133 -15.43 18.83 5.60
C ALA A 133 -14.41 17.78 5.11
N LEU A 134 -14.44 17.48 3.80
CA LEU A 134 -13.49 16.56 3.18
C LEU A 134 -12.16 17.29 2.93
N GLU A 135 -11.11 16.91 3.65
CA GLU A 135 -9.76 17.40 3.43
C GLU A 135 -9.10 16.61 2.30
N MET A 136 -8.75 17.33 1.25
CA MET A 136 -8.21 16.76 0.00
C MET A 136 -6.67 16.78 0.00
N ASN A 137 -6.06 17.61 0.85
CA ASN A 137 -4.63 17.81 0.90
C ASN A 137 -4.01 16.97 2.03
N GLU A 138 -3.68 15.71 1.72
CA GLU A 138 -2.99 14.83 2.66
C GLU A 138 -1.64 15.39 3.11
N GLU A 139 -0.91 16.12 2.25
CA GLU A 139 0.38 16.71 2.60
C GLU A 139 0.24 17.79 3.68
N LYS A 140 -0.83 18.59 3.63
CA LYS A 140 -1.14 19.56 4.69
C LYS A 140 -1.34 18.85 6.03
N VAL A 141 -2.08 17.73 6.01
CA VAL A 141 -2.37 16.95 7.22
C VAL A 141 -1.10 16.30 7.75
N LYS A 142 -0.25 15.72 6.88
CA LYS A 142 1.06 15.16 7.26
C LYS A 142 1.95 16.18 7.95
N ASN A 143 2.06 17.39 7.39
CA ASN A 143 2.86 18.45 8.00
C ASN A 143 2.31 18.87 9.36
N GLU A 144 0.99 19.04 9.47
CA GLU A 144 0.33 19.36 10.74
C GLU A 144 0.55 18.27 11.79
N LEU A 145 0.48 16.98 11.42
CA LEU A 145 0.75 15.86 12.33
C LEU A 145 2.21 15.82 12.78
N ALA A 146 3.16 16.08 11.87
CA ALA A 146 4.56 16.18 12.22
C ALA A 146 4.81 17.33 13.20
N ASP A 147 4.25 18.51 12.95
CA ASP A 147 4.38 19.68 13.83
C ASP A 147 3.69 19.44 15.20
N ARG A 148 2.56 18.72 15.24
CA ARG A 148 1.89 18.30 16.48
C ARG A 148 2.73 17.30 17.26
N LEU A 149 3.34 16.33 16.59
CA LEU A 149 4.24 15.37 17.21
C LEU A 149 5.46 16.08 17.79
N GLU A 150 6.07 17.01 17.06
CA GLU A 150 7.18 17.83 17.56
C GLU A 150 6.79 18.56 18.86
N LYS A 151 5.60 19.19 18.90
CA LYS A 151 5.09 19.84 20.12
C LYS A 151 4.80 18.85 21.25
N ALA A 152 4.28 17.67 20.93
CA ALA A 152 3.96 16.65 21.93
C ALA A 152 5.22 16.18 22.68
N LEU A 153 6.38 16.20 22.01
CA LEU A 153 7.66 15.78 22.60
C LEU A 153 8.15 16.69 23.71
N ASP A 154 7.80 17.99 23.67
CA ASP A 154 8.13 18.93 24.74
C ASP A 154 7.50 18.50 26.09
N ALA A 155 6.35 17.82 26.02
CA ALA A 155 5.58 17.38 27.19
C ALA A 155 5.62 15.85 27.42
N ALA A 156 6.28 15.08 26.55
CA ALA A 156 6.32 13.62 26.61
C ALA A 156 7.76 13.08 26.67
N PRO A 157 8.40 13.09 27.86
CA PRO A 157 9.80 12.66 28.02
C PRO A 157 10.06 11.22 27.56
N GLU A 158 9.10 10.30 27.75
CA GLU A 158 9.26 8.91 27.32
C GLU A 158 9.32 8.79 25.80
N LEU A 159 8.44 9.50 25.09
CA LEU A 159 8.40 9.52 23.62
C LEU A 159 9.65 10.19 23.05
N LEU A 160 10.14 11.26 23.69
CA LEU A 160 11.41 11.87 23.34
C LEU A 160 12.57 10.88 23.50
N GLN A 161 12.57 10.08 24.57
CA GLN A 161 13.59 9.04 24.76
C GLN A 161 13.56 7.99 23.64
N TRP A 162 12.37 7.55 23.20
CA TRP A 162 12.22 6.65 22.06
C TRP A 162 12.87 7.22 20.77
N ILE A 163 12.72 8.52 20.51
CA ILE A 163 13.34 9.18 19.34
C ILE A 163 14.85 9.27 19.48
N ILE A 164 15.34 9.60 20.68
CA ILE A 164 16.78 9.64 20.96
C ILE A 164 17.40 8.26 20.74
N ASP A 165 16.75 7.21 21.22
CA ASP A 165 17.24 5.84 21.09
C ASP A 165 17.22 5.37 19.62
N LEU A 166 16.19 5.73 18.86
CA LEU A 166 16.17 5.53 17.40
C LEU A 166 17.32 6.27 16.70
N ALA A 167 17.57 7.52 17.07
CA ALA A 167 18.65 8.30 16.48
C ALA A 167 20.02 7.66 16.76
N LYS A 168 20.26 7.19 17.99
CA LYS A 168 21.47 6.47 18.37
C LYS A 168 21.64 5.19 17.56
N GLU A 169 20.60 4.35 17.46
CA GLU A 169 20.65 3.11 16.68
C GLU A 169 20.98 3.39 15.21
N ARG A 170 20.43 4.45 14.62
CA ARG A 170 20.73 4.81 13.22
C ARG A 170 22.17 5.28 13.04
N ILE A 171 22.68 6.09 13.96
CA ILE A 171 24.07 6.56 13.94
C ILE A 171 25.03 5.37 14.08
N GLU A 172 24.75 4.44 15.00
CA GLU A 172 25.54 3.21 15.18
C GLU A 172 25.57 2.33 13.92
N ASN A 173 24.54 2.41 13.08
CA ASN A 173 24.42 1.67 11.83
C ASN A 173 24.86 2.48 10.58
N ASP A 174 25.58 3.60 10.75
CA ASP A 174 26.03 4.51 9.67
C ASP A 174 24.88 5.04 8.78
N LEU A 175 23.66 5.13 9.33
CA LEU A 175 22.49 5.66 8.63
C LEU A 175 22.34 7.16 8.88
N SER A 176 22.10 7.92 7.81
CA SER A 176 21.79 9.35 7.94
C SER A 176 20.54 9.57 8.80
N TRP A 177 20.58 10.59 9.67
CA TRP A 177 19.46 10.98 10.52
C TRP A 177 18.96 12.37 10.11
N ASN A 178 17.77 12.41 9.51
CA ASN A 178 16.98 13.63 9.35
C ASN A 178 15.63 13.40 10.02
N TYR A 179 15.58 13.76 11.29
CA TYR A 179 14.42 13.54 12.16
C TYR A 179 13.09 13.99 11.53
N ARG A 180 13.02 15.23 11.02
CA ARG A 180 11.78 15.77 10.45
C ARG A 180 11.34 15.03 9.19
N ARG A 181 12.29 14.63 8.33
CA ARG A 181 11.97 13.81 7.16
C ARG A 181 11.43 12.44 7.56
N GLU A 182 12.07 11.79 8.53
CA GLU A 182 11.62 10.48 9.04
C GLU A 182 10.22 10.58 9.66
N LEU A 183 9.91 11.65 10.39
CA LEU A 183 8.55 11.88 10.89
C LEU A 183 7.53 12.08 9.77
N LEU A 184 7.87 12.82 8.73
CA LEU A 184 6.98 13.03 7.58
C LEU A 184 6.76 11.71 6.83
N ASP A 185 7.80 10.90 6.66
CA ASP A 185 7.71 9.59 6.02
C ASP A 185 6.83 8.64 6.84
N LEU A 186 7.02 8.59 8.17
CA LEU A 186 6.16 7.85 9.09
C LEU A 186 4.71 8.33 9.07
N SER A 187 4.52 9.65 9.08
CA SER A 187 3.20 10.26 8.95
C SER A 187 2.56 9.86 7.63
N GLY A 188 3.33 9.75 6.54
CA GLY A 188 2.84 9.27 5.26
C GLY A 188 2.45 7.79 5.24
N GLU A 189 3.04 6.93 6.07
CA GLU A 189 2.69 5.51 6.15
C GLU A 189 1.28 5.28 6.71
N ILE A 190 0.82 6.10 7.66
CA ILE A 190 -0.49 5.90 8.32
C ILE A 190 -1.69 6.05 7.34
N PHE A 191 -1.51 6.81 6.26
CA PHE A 191 -2.55 7.03 5.24
C PHE A 191 -2.63 5.88 4.23
N LYS A 192 -1.66 4.96 4.23
CA LYS A 192 -1.61 3.87 3.27
C LYS A 192 -2.53 2.74 3.73
N GLU A 193 -3.21 2.09 2.79
CA GLU A 193 -4.10 0.96 3.10
C GLU A 193 -3.40 -0.17 3.87
N ARG A 194 -2.11 -0.40 3.59
CA ARG A 194 -1.27 -1.38 4.30
C ARG A 194 -1.09 -1.12 5.79
N TYR A 195 -1.42 0.08 6.27
CA TYR A 195 -1.38 0.43 7.68
C TYR A 195 -2.57 -0.16 8.47
N GLN A 196 -3.71 -0.41 7.81
CA GLN A 196 -4.94 -0.86 8.48
C GLN A 196 -4.76 -2.11 9.35
N PRO A 197 -4.05 -3.17 8.91
CA PRO A 197 -3.84 -4.35 9.76
C PRO A 197 -3.07 -4.01 11.04
N PHE A 198 -2.12 -3.08 10.98
CA PHE A 198 -1.37 -2.63 12.14
C PHE A 198 -2.25 -1.81 13.09
N GLU A 199 -3.03 -0.85 12.57
CA GLU A 199 -3.98 -0.06 13.36
C GLU A 199 -4.94 -0.96 14.14
N ASN A 200 -5.52 -1.95 13.47
CA ASN A 200 -6.43 -2.91 14.08
C ASN A 200 -5.73 -3.76 15.17
N ALA A 201 -4.50 -4.19 14.91
CA ALA A 201 -3.72 -4.95 15.88
C ALA A 201 -3.38 -4.12 17.12
N VAL A 202 -2.99 -2.85 16.94
CA VAL A 202 -2.70 -1.93 18.04
C VAL A 202 -3.94 -1.62 18.86
N ALA A 203 -5.08 -1.39 18.20
CA ALA A 203 -6.36 -1.19 18.89
C ALA A 203 -6.75 -2.39 19.77
N ALA A 204 -6.36 -3.61 19.37
CA ALA A 204 -6.58 -4.83 20.17
C ALA A 204 -5.65 -4.96 21.38
N LEU A 205 -4.52 -4.22 21.44
CA LEU A 205 -3.56 -4.28 22.55
C LEU A 205 -4.00 -3.50 23.80
N GLY A 206 -5.13 -2.79 23.75
CA GLY A 206 -5.72 -2.11 24.91
C GLY A 206 -5.62 -0.58 24.86
N LYS A 207 -5.78 0.08 26.01
CA LYS A 207 -5.82 1.55 26.10
C LYS A 207 -4.42 2.17 25.95
N GLU A 208 -4.37 3.31 25.28
CA GLU A 208 -3.16 4.08 24.92
C GLU A 208 -2.16 4.28 26.08
N ALA A 209 -2.65 4.49 27.30
CA ALA A 209 -1.83 4.70 28.49
C ALA A 209 -0.95 3.50 28.92
N ALA A 210 -1.19 2.30 28.38
CA ALA A 210 -0.38 1.10 28.67
C ALA A 210 0.63 0.77 27.55
N LEU A 211 0.58 1.48 26.41
CA LEU A 211 1.34 1.09 25.22
C LEU A 211 2.85 1.27 25.42
N ASP A 212 3.31 2.30 26.12
CA ASP A 212 4.74 2.46 26.41
C ASP A 212 5.33 1.26 27.13
N ASN A 213 4.60 0.72 28.12
CA ASN A 213 5.01 -0.48 28.83
C ASN A 213 4.98 -1.71 27.91
N VAL A 214 3.95 -1.85 27.08
CA VAL A 214 3.85 -2.95 26.11
C VAL A 214 5.03 -2.94 25.13
N PHE A 215 5.38 -1.78 24.55
CA PHE A 215 6.51 -1.65 23.64
C PHE A 215 7.86 -1.88 24.34
N LYS A 216 8.02 -1.40 25.59
CA LYS A 216 9.20 -1.69 26.43
C LYS A 216 9.33 -3.18 26.75
N ASP A 217 8.23 -3.85 27.09
CA ASP A 217 8.20 -5.28 27.39
C ASP A 217 8.57 -6.11 26.16
N TYR A 218 7.99 -5.78 25.00
CA TYR A 218 8.38 -6.43 23.74
C TYR A 218 9.83 -6.16 23.36
N GLN A 219 10.35 -4.95 23.62
CA GLN A 219 11.76 -4.65 23.41
C GLN A 219 12.65 -5.55 24.28
N LEU A 220 12.33 -5.67 25.57
CA LEU A 220 13.10 -6.49 26.51
C LEU A 220 13.04 -7.97 26.11
N LEU A 221 11.84 -8.48 25.81
CA LEU A 221 11.60 -9.85 25.37
C LEU A 221 12.42 -10.17 24.11
N THR A 222 12.32 -9.34 23.08
CA THR A 222 12.99 -9.58 21.80
C THR A 222 14.50 -9.43 21.90
N LYS A 223 15.01 -8.45 22.66
CA LYS A 223 16.46 -8.34 22.95
C LYS A 223 16.97 -9.57 23.71
N GLY A 224 16.19 -10.06 24.68
CA GLY A 224 16.48 -11.29 25.41
C GLY A 224 16.57 -12.51 24.50
N HIS A 225 15.59 -12.72 23.62
CA HIS A 225 15.61 -13.82 22.64
C HIS A 225 16.80 -13.73 21.68
N ILE A 226 17.12 -12.53 21.19
CA ILE A 226 18.29 -12.31 20.33
C ILE A 226 19.57 -12.70 21.07
N ALA A 227 19.77 -12.20 22.30
CA ALA A 227 20.96 -12.48 23.09
C ALA A 227 21.09 -13.97 23.41
N ALA A 228 20.00 -14.62 23.84
CA ALA A 228 19.97 -16.04 24.15
C ALA A 228 20.31 -16.91 22.93
N PHE A 229 19.71 -16.62 21.77
CA PHE A 229 20.01 -17.35 20.53
C PHE A 229 21.47 -17.18 20.11
N LYS A 230 21.98 -15.95 20.10
CA LYS A 230 23.38 -15.67 19.77
C LYS A 230 24.33 -16.42 20.71
N GLN A 231 24.08 -16.37 22.01
CA GLN A 231 24.91 -17.04 23.01
C GLN A 231 24.90 -18.56 22.83
N ALA A 232 23.73 -19.17 22.62
CA ALA A 232 23.61 -20.62 22.43
C ALA A 232 24.42 -21.09 21.20
N ILE A 233 24.25 -20.41 20.07
CA ILE A 233 24.96 -20.74 18.83
C ILE A 233 26.46 -20.50 18.94
N THR A 234 26.88 -19.36 19.53
CA THR A 234 28.30 -19.05 19.73
C THR A 234 28.96 -20.08 20.63
N THR A 235 28.30 -20.52 21.71
CA THR A 235 28.85 -21.51 22.65
C THR A 235 29.04 -22.86 21.96
N LEU A 236 27.98 -23.41 21.34
CA LEU A 236 28.05 -24.68 20.62
C LEU A 236 29.10 -24.68 19.49
N ALA A 237 29.20 -23.58 18.74
CA ALA A 237 30.19 -23.45 17.68
C ALA A 237 31.63 -23.31 18.21
N ALA A 238 31.81 -22.64 19.35
CA ALA A 238 33.13 -22.51 19.99
C ALA A 238 33.61 -23.86 20.54
N ASP A 239 32.74 -24.62 21.20
CA ASP A 239 33.06 -25.95 21.73
C ASP A 239 33.42 -26.91 20.58
N ALA A 240 32.63 -26.90 19.50
CA ALA A 240 32.91 -27.71 18.31
C ALA A 240 34.21 -27.27 17.60
N ALA A 241 34.51 -25.97 17.55
CA ALA A 241 35.76 -25.46 17.01
C ALA A 241 36.97 -25.89 17.84
N GLN A 242 36.84 -25.90 19.17
CA GLN A 242 37.90 -26.34 20.07
C GLN A 242 38.17 -27.84 19.91
N LEU A 243 37.12 -28.66 19.80
CA LEU A 243 37.29 -30.09 19.52
C LEU A 243 37.95 -30.32 18.16
N LEU A 244 37.54 -29.57 17.13
CA LEU A 244 38.16 -29.64 15.81
C LEU A 244 39.67 -29.32 15.85
N ASP A 245 40.08 -28.33 16.64
CA ASP A 245 41.49 -27.99 16.84
C ASP A 245 42.26 -29.12 17.57
N VAL A 246 41.64 -29.79 18.56
CA VAL A 246 42.25 -30.92 19.28
C VAL A 246 42.42 -32.15 18.39
N LEU A 247 41.48 -32.38 17.46
CA LEU A 247 41.55 -33.48 16.49
C LEU A 247 42.66 -33.28 15.44
N ASP A 248 43.21 -32.05 15.31
CA ASP A 248 44.33 -31.68 14.43
C ASP A 248 44.19 -32.23 12.99
N LEU A 249 43.01 -32.05 12.40
CA LEU A 249 42.72 -32.50 11.04
C LEU A 249 43.51 -31.68 10.01
N ASP A 250 44.27 -32.36 9.15
CA ASP A 250 44.91 -31.73 8.00
C ASP A 250 43.83 -31.35 6.97
N PRO A 251 43.81 -30.10 6.45
CA PRO A 251 42.94 -29.72 5.34
C PRO A 251 42.97 -30.70 4.16
N ALA A 252 44.07 -31.38 3.86
CA ALA A 252 44.14 -32.38 2.79
C ALA A 252 43.27 -33.63 3.06
N GLN A 253 43.00 -33.96 4.33
CA GLN A 253 42.17 -35.10 4.74
C GLN A 253 40.67 -34.81 4.62
N VAL A 254 40.28 -33.53 4.56
CA VAL A 254 38.88 -33.08 4.53
C VAL A 254 38.41 -32.83 3.09
N LYS A 255 37.22 -33.31 2.75
CA LYS A 255 36.58 -33.08 1.45
C LYS A 255 36.37 -31.58 1.23
N GLY A 256 36.77 -31.08 0.07
CA GLY A 256 36.76 -29.63 -0.21
C GLY A 256 37.94 -28.85 0.39
N LYS A 257 38.86 -29.54 1.09
CA LYS A 257 40.07 -28.99 1.70
C LYS A 257 39.75 -27.81 2.61
N SER A 258 40.53 -26.72 2.54
CA SER A 258 40.31 -25.49 3.31
C SER A 258 38.99 -24.76 3.00
N ARG A 259 38.22 -25.19 1.99
CA ARG A 259 36.90 -24.63 1.67
C ARG A 259 35.74 -25.42 2.29
N SER A 260 36.03 -26.52 3.01
CA SER A 260 35.01 -27.29 3.69
C SER A 260 34.23 -26.41 4.68
N PRO A 261 32.89 -26.56 4.77
CA PRO A 261 32.10 -25.88 5.78
C PRO A 261 32.57 -26.15 7.23
N LEU A 262 33.23 -27.29 7.50
CA LEU A 262 33.80 -27.62 8.83
C LEU A 262 34.69 -26.48 9.38
N TRP A 263 35.46 -25.82 8.52
CA TRP A 263 36.36 -24.73 8.93
C TRP A 263 35.64 -23.42 9.28
N ASN A 264 34.32 -23.35 9.08
CA ASN A 264 33.54 -22.17 9.46
C ASN A 264 33.15 -22.14 10.94
N LEU A 265 33.39 -23.20 11.73
CA LEU A 265 33.03 -23.22 13.16
C LEU A 265 33.57 -22.01 13.94
N LYS A 266 34.84 -21.64 13.71
CA LYS A 266 35.44 -20.42 14.32
C LYS A 266 34.75 -19.13 13.87
N LYS A 267 34.31 -19.06 12.61
CA LYS A 267 33.60 -17.89 12.05
C LYS A 267 32.18 -17.80 12.59
N ILE A 268 31.52 -18.94 12.77
CA ILE A 268 30.19 -19.05 13.37
C ILE A 268 30.24 -18.63 14.85
N ALA A 269 31.25 -19.10 15.59
CA ALA A 269 31.50 -18.65 16.96
C ALA A 269 31.73 -17.12 17.03
N GLY A 270 32.40 -16.55 16.03
CA GLY A 270 32.58 -15.11 15.84
C GLY A 270 31.34 -14.32 15.37
N GLY A 271 30.18 -14.97 15.20
CA GLY A 271 28.91 -14.30 14.88
C GLY A 271 28.44 -14.44 13.43
N GLU A 272 29.18 -15.12 12.55
CA GLU A 272 28.77 -15.36 11.16
C GLU A 272 27.79 -16.55 11.04
N PHE A 273 26.63 -16.47 11.70
CA PHE A 273 25.70 -17.60 11.85
C PHE A 273 25.12 -18.16 10.55
N ASP A 274 25.05 -17.38 9.47
CA ASP A 274 24.54 -17.86 8.17
C ASP A 274 25.39 -19.03 7.61
N LYS A 275 26.67 -19.11 8.02
CA LYS A 275 27.57 -20.20 7.61
C LYS A 275 27.16 -21.57 8.16
N ILE A 276 26.27 -21.64 9.15
CA ILE A 276 25.71 -22.90 9.68
C ILE A 276 24.95 -23.67 8.59
N LYS A 277 24.33 -22.98 7.62
CA LYS A 277 23.64 -23.66 6.50
C LYS A 277 24.56 -24.58 5.70
N GLY A 278 25.86 -24.27 5.65
CA GLY A 278 26.87 -25.11 5.01
C GLY A 278 27.16 -26.40 5.80
N LEU A 279 27.02 -26.37 7.13
CA LEU A 279 27.26 -27.51 8.01
C LEU A 279 26.14 -28.56 7.93
N ALA A 280 24.91 -28.15 7.59
CA ALA A 280 23.76 -29.06 7.52
C ALA A 280 23.98 -30.24 6.53
N LYS A 281 24.79 -30.05 5.49
CA LYS A 281 25.12 -31.11 4.52
C LYS A 281 26.13 -32.14 5.03
N LEU A 282 26.75 -31.87 6.17
CA LEU A 282 27.76 -32.71 6.79
C LEU A 282 27.14 -33.59 7.89
N VAL A 283 26.06 -33.14 8.52
CA VAL A 283 25.43 -33.86 9.64
C VAL A 283 25.01 -35.27 9.20
N ASP A 284 25.45 -36.26 9.97
CA ASP A 284 25.20 -37.69 9.75
C ASP A 284 25.74 -38.24 8.40
N GLU A 285 26.59 -37.49 7.70
CA GLU A 285 27.10 -37.82 6.35
C GLU A 285 28.64 -37.92 6.31
N PRO A 286 29.25 -39.01 6.80
CA PRO A 286 30.71 -39.13 6.92
C PRO A 286 31.43 -39.07 5.56
N THR A 287 30.77 -39.46 4.47
CA THR A 287 31.30 -39.37 3.10
C THR A 287 31.42 -37.93 2.59
N GLU A 288 30.75 -36.98 3.23
CA GLU A 288 30.85 -35.56 2.93
C GLU A 288 31.95 -34.85 3.73
N TRP A 289 32.51 -35.50 4.76
CA TRP A 289 33.57 -34.93 5.60
C TRP A 289 34.96 -35.19 5.05
N PHE A 290 35.27 -36.43 4.68
CA PHE A 290 36.64 -36.86 4.45
C PHE A 290 36.92 -37.15 2.98
N ALA A 291 38.16 -36.89 2.56
CA ALA A 291 38.62 -37.26 1.23
C ALA A 291 38.72 -38.80 1.10
N PRO A 292 38.51 -39.37 -0.09
CA PRO A 292 38.64 -40.82 -0.29
C PRO A 292 40.02 -41.32 0.14
N LYS A 293 40.06 -42.37 0.99
CA LYS A 293 41.28 -43.00 1.52
C LYS A 293 42.12 -42.08 2.44
N ALA A 294 41.58 -40.98 2.94
CA ALA A 294 42.26 -40.17 3.95
C ALA A 294 42.42 -40.95 5.26
N ALA A 295 43.63 -40.94 5.83
CA ALA A 295 43.85 -41.40 7.19
C ALA A 295 43.37 -40.30 8.15
N VAL A 296 42.33 -40.57 8.95
CA VAL A 296 41.72 -39.61 9.88
C VAL A 296 41.67 -40.21 11.29
N PRO A 297 41.64 -39.39 12.35
CA PRO A 297 41.46 -39.88 13.72
C PRO A 297 40.16 -40.70 13.84
N ALA A 298 40.23 -41.85 14.51
CA ALA A 298 39.15 -42.83 14.55
C ALA A 298 37.85 -42.28 15.16
N ASN A 299 37.97 -41.30 16.07
CA ASN A 299 36.88 -40.65 16.78
C ASN A 299 36.46 -39.30 16.18
N ALA A 300 37.11 -38.82 15.10
CA ALA A 300 36.87 -37.47 14.58
C ALA A 300 35.41 -37.25 14.16
N PHE A 301 34.79 -38.25 13.54
CA PHE A 301 33.37 -38.17 13.18
C PHE A 301 32.46 -38.41 14.38
N GLU A 302 32.73 -39.46 15.17
CA GLU A 302 31.90 -39.86 16.32
C GLU A 302 31.80 -38.77 17.39
N ASP A 303 32.87 -38.01 17.60
CA ASP A 303 32.91 -36.96 18.63
C ASP A 303 32.35 -35.62 18.10
N LEU A 304 32.66 -35.25 16.85
CA LEU A 304 32.28 -33.93 16.31
C LEU A 304 30.88 -33.92 15.68
N ASN A 305 30.41 -35.03 15.10
CA ASN A 305 29.11 -35.10 14.43
C ASN A 305 27.93 -34.81 15.39
N PRO A 306 27.89 -35.34 16.63
CA PRO A 306 26.86 -34.97 17.60
C PRO A 306 26.80 -33.47 17.89
N MET A 307 27.96 -32.81 18.00
CA MET A 307 28.04 -31.36 18.21
C MET A 307 27.54 -30.57 17.00
N LEU A 308 27.88 -31.01 15.77
CA LEU A 308 27.33 -30.37 14.56
C LEU A 308 25.82 -30.57 14.46
N LYS A 309 25.31 -31.74 14.85
CA LYS A 309 23.89 -32.06 14.87
C LYS A 309 23.14 -31.17 15.85
N GLU A 310 23.65 -31.02 17.07
CA GLU A 310 23.08 -30.12 18.08
C GLU A 310 23.12 -28.65 17.61
N LEU A 311 24.25 -28.19 17.08
CA LEU A 311 24.40 -26.83 16.54
C LEU A 311 23.41 -26.53 15.41
N THR A 312 23.31 -27.43 14.43
CA THR A 312 22.42 -27.24 13.27
C THR A 312 20.94 -27.35 13.66
N ALA A 313 20.58 -28.25 14.58
CA ALA A 313 19.22 -28.35 15.12
C ALA A 313 18.83 -27.09 15.90
N THR A 314 19.67 -26.66 16.86
CA THR A 314 19.46 -25.45 17.66
C THR A 314 19.30 -24.21 16.77
N TYR A 315 20.13 -24.12 15.72
CA TYR A 315 20.01 -23.06 14.73
C TYR A 315 18.68 -23.11 13.98
N ALA A 316 18.30 -24.27 13.43
CA ALA A 316 17.08 -24.42 12.65
C ALA A 316 15.80 -24.14 13.48
N GLU A 317 15.77 -24.62 14.71
CA GLU A 317 14.64 -24.44 15.64
C GLU A 317 14.52 -22.99 16.13
N GLY A 318 15.65 -22.34 16.44
CA GLY A 318 15.66 -20.96 16.97
C GLY A 318 15.58 -19.87 15.90
N LEU A 319 15.91 -20.17 14.63
CA LEU A 319 16.00 -19.18 13.56
C LEU A 319 14.70 -18.39 13.32
N PRO A 320 13.49 -19.00 13.29
CA PRO A 320 12.25 -18.25 13.09
C PRO A 320 12.01 -17.22 14.18
N ALA A 321 12.19 -17.59 15.46
CA ALA A 321 12.02 -16.68 16.58
C ALA A 321 13.09 -15.58 16.59
N TYR A 322 14.35 -15.93 16.32
CA TYR A 322 15.46 -14.98 16.20
C TYR A 322 15.22 -13.94 15.10
N THR A 323 14.91 -14.39 13.88
CA THR A 323 14.66 -13.49 12.73
C THR A 323 13.46 -12.59 12.96
N THR A 324 12.40 -13.12 13.58
CA THR A 324 11.23 -12.33 13.99
C THR A 324 11.62 -11.27 15.02
N ALA A 325 12.38 -11.62 16.06
CA ALA A 325 12.82 -10.69 17.09
C ALA A 325 13.75 -9.59 16.54
N VAL A 326 14.65 -9.93 15.61
CA VAL A 326 15.51 -8.96 14.91
C VAL A 326 14.67 -8.03 14.05
N GLY A 327 13.74 -8.58 13.26
CA GLY A 327 12.83 -7.81 12.42
C GLY A 327 11.95 -6.86 13.24
N PHE A 328 11.47 -7.32 14.39
CA PHE A 328 10.67 -6.50 15.30
C PHE A 328 11.50 -5.37 15.91
N ASN A 329 12.67 -5.66 16.50
CA ASN A 329 13.52 -4.62 17.11
C ASN A 329 13.93 -3.54 16.12
N LYS A 330 14.28 -3.91 14.88
CA LYS A 330 14.63 -2.96 13.82
C LYS A 330 13.51 -1.95 13.52
N ASN A 331 12.26 -2.36 13.68
CA ASN A 331 11.09 -1.54 13.34
C ASN A 331 10.35 -1.00 14.58
N LEU A 332 10.73 -1.42 15.79
CA LEU A 332 10.05 -1.13 17.05
C LEU A 332 9.79 0.36 17.26
N PHE A 333 10.84 1.16 17.09
CA PHE A 333 10.78 2.61 17.26
C PHE A 333 9.80 3.26 16.29
N TYR A 334 9.81 2.83 15.03
CA TYR A 334 8.87 3.31 14.01
C TYR A 334 7.44 2.90 14.33
N LEU A 335 7.22 1.68 14.82
CA LEU A 335 5.90 1.19 15.22
C LEU A 335 5.33 2.01 16.39
N ARG A 336 6.17 2.34 17.39
CA ARG A 336 5.76 3.19 18.51
C ARG A 336 5.42 4.61 18.06
N LEU A 337 6.26 5.21 17.20
CA LEU A 337 6.03 6.56 16.65
C LEU A 337 4.79 6.61 15.75
N MET A 338 4.59 5.61 14.88
CA MET A 338 3.40 5.51 14.04
C MET A 338 2.12 5.42 14.87
N GLN A 339 2.16 4.72 16.01
CA GLN A 339 1.01 4.67 16.92
C GLN A 339 0.73 6.05 17.53
N GLU A 340 1.74 6.80 17.92
CA GLU A 340 1.56 8.17 18.42
C GLU A 340 0.93 9.08 17.36
N ILE A 341 1.44 9.02 16.13
CA ILE A 341 0.90 9.79 15.00
C ILE A 341 -0.56 9.40 14.73
N ALA A 342 -0.94 8.13 14.92
CA ALA A 342 -2.33 7.69 14.77
C ALA A 342 -3.26 8.34 15.82
N VAL A 343 -2.79 8.47 17.06
CA VAL A 343 -3.52 9.17 18.13
C VAL A 343 -3.69 10.65 17.76
N LEU A 344 -2.61 11.30 17.32
CA LEU A 344 -2.66 12.70 16.87
C LEU A 344 -3.57 12.88 15.65
N LEU A 345 -3.61 11.91 14.72
CA LEU A 345 -4.53 11.92 13.58
C LEU A 345 -5.98 11.81 14.03
N LYS A 346 -6.27 10.96 15.02
CA LYS A 346 -7.61 10.86 15.60
C LYS A 346 -8.03 12.17 16.27
N GLN A 347 -7.13 12.82 17.02
CA GLN A 347 -7.37 14.14 17.62
C GLN A 347 -7.61 15.20 16.54
N TYR A 348 -6.74 15.25 15.52
CA TYR A 348 -6.88 16.16 14.38
C TYR A 348 -8.26 16.05 13.71
N ARG A 349 -8.73 14.81 13.48
CA ARG A 349 -10.06 14.53 12.92
C ARG A 349 -11.17 15.08 13.80
N SER A 350 -11.09 14.87 15.12
CA SER A 350 -12.11 15.36 16.06
C SER A 350 -12.14 16.89 16.21
N GLU A 351 -11.00 17.55 16.12
CA GLU A 351 -10.90 19.01 16.28
C GLU A 351 -11.33 19.78 15.04
N ASN A 352 -11.08 19.22 13.85
CA ASN A 352 -11.31 19.92 12.59
C ASN A 352 -12.62 19.53 11.91
N GLU A 353 -13.41 18.60 12.47
CA GLU A 353 -14.56 17.97 11.82
C GLU A 353 -14.21 17.52 10.37
N ASN A 354 -12.95 17.12 10.17
CA ASN A 354 -12.37 16.80 8.88
C ASN A 354 -12.02 15.32 8.78
N LEU A 355 -12.19 14.76 7.59
CA LEU A 355 -11.85 13.36 7.25
C LEU A 355 -11.25 13.39 5.87
N LEU A 356 -10.49 12.35 5.62
CA LEU A 356 -9.55 12.37 4.54
C LEU A 356 -10.20 11.68 3.36
N ILE A 357 -9.81 12.03 2.14
CA ILE A 357 -10.20 11.25 0.96
C ILE A 357 -9.89 9.76 1.15
N SER A 358 -8.75 9.44 1.77
CA SER A 358 -8.33 8.07 2.04
C SER A 358 -9.32 7.32 2.94
N ASP A 359 -10.00 8.01 3.85
CA ASP A 359 -11.05 7.44 4.69
C ASP A 359 -12.36 7.26 3.91
N ALA A 360 -12.70 8.22 3.06
CA ALA A 360 -13.87 8.16 2.19
C ALA A 360 -13.89 6.90 1.30
N GLN A 361 -12.73 6.48 0.77
CA GLN A 361 -12.62 5.25 -0.02
C GLN A 361 -12.94 4.01 0.82
N LYS A 362 -12.45 3.93 2.06
CA LYS A 362 -12.76 2.84 2.99
C LYS A 362 -14.25 2.80 3.30
N LEU A 363 -14.85 3.94 3.61
CA LEU A 363 -16.27 4.05 3.93
C LEU A 363 -17.14 3.62 2.75
N ILE A 364 -16.79 4.02 1.52
CA ILE A 364 -17.48 3.54 0.31
C ILE A 364 -17.31 2.02 0.15
N SER A 365 -16.11 1.49 0.41
CA SER A 365 -15.86 0.05 0.32
C SER A 365 -16.72 -0.74 1.30
N GLU A 366 -16.91 -0.24 2.52
CA GLU A 366 -17.77 -0.84 3.54
C GLU A 366 -19.24 -0.80 3.13
N ILE A 367 -19.72 0.36 2.66
CA ILE A 367 -21.07 0.51 2.10
C ILE A 367 -21.32 -0.49 0.95
N THR A 368 -20.32 -0.71 0.09
CA THR A 368 -20.46 -1.67 -1.03
C THR A 368 -20.40 -3.13 -0.59
N LYS A 369 -19.65 -3.47 0.45
CA LYS A 369 -19.57 -4.84 0.98
C LYS A 369 -20.92 -5.28 1.54
N ASP A 370 -21.61 -4.40 2.25
CA ASP A 370 -22.93 -4.69 2.83
C ASP A 370 -24.06 -4.75 1.78
N ALA A 371 -23.84 -4.16 0.60
CA ALA A 371 -24.87 -4.05 -0.44
C ALA A 371 -24.87 -5.17 -1.49
N GLY A 372 -23.95 -6.13 -1.42
CA GLY A 372 -23.82 -7.22 -2.40
C GLY A 372 -23.45 -6.72 -3.82
N ASP A 373 -23.84 -7.47 -4.86
CA ASP A 373 -23.40 -7.25 -6.25
C ASP A 373 -23.98 -6.00 -6.94
N ASN A 374 -24.87 -5.23 -6.30
CA ASN A 374 -25.56 -4.10 -6.96
C ASN A 374 -25.35 -2.74 -6.25
N PRO A 375 -24.37 -1.93 -6.68
CA PRO A 375 -24.09 -0.63 -6.09
C PRO A 375 -25.08 0.48 -6.53
N SER A 376 -26.18 0.16 -7.23
CA SER A 376 -27.08 1.18 -7.81
C SER A 376 -27.73 2.11 -6.78
N PHE A 377 -27.94 1.64 -5.55
CA PHE A 377 -28.49 2.45 -4.45
C PHE A 377 -27.59 3.64 -4.09
N ILE A 378 -26.27 3.51 -4.28
CA ILE A 378 -25.29 4.58 -4.05
C ILE A 378 -25.61 5.78 -4.94
N TRP A 379 -25.91 5.50 -6.20
CA TRP A 379 -26.22 6.55 -7.18
C TRP A 379 -27.56 7.21 -6.86
N GLU A 380 -28.57 6.40 -6.54
CA GLU A 380 -29.92 6.87 -6.21
C GLU A 380 -29.90 7.81 -4.99
N LYS A 381 -29.13 7.46 -3.95
CA LYS A 381 -28.92 8.30 -2.76
C LYS A 381 -28.25 9.63 -3.08
N VAL A 382 -27.27 9.62 -3.99
CA VAL A 382 -26.59 10.84 -4.49
C VAL A 382 -27.49 11.68 -5.43
N GLY A 383 -28.76 11.28 -5.60
CA GLY A 383 -29.78 12.00 -6.37
C GLY A 383 -29.64 11.83 -7.89
N ASN A 384 -28.84 10.86 -8.34
CA ASN A 384 -28.61 10.60 -9.77
C ASN A 384 -28.93 9.14 -10.12
N ARG A 385 -29.30 8.87 -11.37
CA ARG A 385 -29.54 7.51 -11.85
C ARG A 385 -28.61 7.24 -13.02
N TYR A 386 -27.37 6.88 -12.72
CA TYR A 386 -26.38 6.57 -13.74
C TYR A 386 -26.64 5.17 -14.31
N LYS A 387 -26.68 5.09 -15.65
CA LYS A 387 -26.78 3.83 -16.41
C LYS A 387 -25.55 3.55 -17.25
N ASN A 388 -24.77 4.60 -17.54
CA ASN A 388 -23.55 4.50 -18.34
C ASN A 388 -22.41 5.16 -17.59
N PHE A 389 -21.26 4.48 -17.54
CA PHE A 389 -20.07 4.92 -16.83
C PHE A 389 -18.91 5.01 -17.83
N LEU A 390 -18.29 6.18 -17.91
CA LEU A 390 -17.13 6.44 -18.75
C LEU A 390 -15.98 6.86 -17.84
N PHE A 391 -14.86 6.16 -17.92
CA PHE A 391 -13.66 6.46 -17.14
C PHE A 391 -12.52 6.84 -18.09
N ASP A 392 -11.94 8.02 -17.88
CA ASP A 392 -10.75 8.48 -18.60
C ASP A 392 -9.50 8.20 -17.77
N GLU A 393 -8.50 7.56 -18.40
CA GLU A 393 -7.17 7.26 -17.84
C GLU A 393 -7.14 6.43 -16.54
N PHE A 394 -7.38 5.12 -16.63
CA PHE A 394 -6.84 4.18 -15.64
C PHE A 394 -5.33 4.01 -15.86
N LYS A 395 -4.49 4.53 -14.96
CA LYS A 395 -3.13 4.00 -14.80
C LYS A 395 -3.28 2.63 -14.13
N THR A 396 -2.85 1.58 -14.82
CA THR A 396 -2.64 0.25 -14.23
C THR A 396 -1.55 0.36 -13.16
N SER A 397 -1.97 0.67 -11.95
CA SER A 397 -1.18 0.49 -10.72
C SER A 397 -2.00 -0.20 -9.63
N VAL A 398 -3.31 -0.35 -9.85
CA VAL A 398 -4.19 -1.16 -9.01
C VAL A 398 -4.42 -2.46 -9.74
N ASN A 399 -3.71 -3.52 -9.33
CA ASN A 399 -4.15 -4.88 -9.58
C ASN A 399 -5.48 -5.05 -8.84
N ILE A 400 -6.56 -5.25 -9.58
CA ILE A 400 -7.81 -5.79 -9.04
C ILE A 400 -7.60 -7.28 -8.77
#